data_AF-A0A7S1TTA6-F1
#
_entry.id   AF-A0A7S1TTA6-F1
#
_cell.length_a   1.000
_cell.length_b   1.000
_cell.length_c   1.000
_cell.angle_alpha   90.00
_cell.angle_beta   90.00
_cell.angle_gamma   90.00
#
_symmetry.space_group_name_H-M   'P 1'
#
loop_
_entity.id
_entity.type
_entity.pdbx_description
1 polymer ?
#
loop_
_entity_poly.entity_id
_entity_poly.type
_entity_poly.pdbx_seq_one_letter_code
_entity_poly.pdbx_strand_id
1 'polypeptide(L)'
;MYHIPYTPPKQKMILFFVINFIQTILIYVVGASLFEYSDGGLIFALFLFFLMASTALAFALAACFSRSMTAAILSSVFYITGYALYEGVWMNTVSTGAKLAACLHPVTCFTLATVPLAEYEEGGVGITSDTINSSEQNNFTFGDALGMLIADIFIWYGPPKTNDKR
;
A
#
# COMPACT_ATOMS: atom_id res chain seq x y z
N MET A 1 -16.83 33.42 14.88
CA MET A 1 -17.08 32.56 13.71
C MET A 1 -15.71 32.22 13.13
N TYR A 2 -15.16 31.03 13.42
CA TYR A 2 -13.84 30.64 12.94
C TYR A 2 -13.93 30.38 11.44
N HIS A 3 -13.25 31.22 10.64
CA HIS A 3 -13.10 31.02 9.21
C HIS A 3 -12.14 29.84 9.02
N ILE A 4 -12.68 28.66 8.73
CA ILE A 4 -11.85 27.52 8.35
C ILE A 4 -11.39 27.81 6.92
N PRO A 5 -10.09 27.97 6.65
CA PRO A 5 -9.61 28.27 5.30
C PRO A 5 -9.98 27.12 4.36
N TYR A 6 -10.65 27.45 3.26
CA TYR A 6 -10.95 26.51 2.19
C TYR A 6 -9.64 26.13 1.49
N THR A 7 -9.15 24.91 1.72
CA THR A 7 -8.05 24.34 0.92
C THR A 7 -8.62 23.69 -0.34
N PRO A 8 -8.25 24.14 -1.55
CA PRO A 8 -8.67 23.53 -2.80
C PRO A 8 -8.26 22.06 -2.89
N PRO A 9 -9.03 21.22 -3.61
CA PRO A 9 -8.82 19.77 -3.68
C PRO A 9 -7.42 19.36 -4.16
N LYS A 10 -6.80 20.15 -5.04
CA LYS A 10 -5.41 19.93 -5.50
C LYS A 10 -4.37 20.09 -4.39
N GLN A 11 -4.59 21.00 -3.44
CA GLN A 11 -3.66 21.19 -2.31
C GLN A 11 -3.71 20.03 -1.32
N LYS A 12 -4.87 19.41 -1.13
CA LYS A 12 -4.99 18.21 -0.29
C LYS A 12 -4.21 17.03 -0.87
N MET A 13 -4.29 16.83 -2.19
CA MET A 13 -3.54 15.77 -2.89
C MET A 13 -2.03 15.94 -2.73
N ILE A 14 -1.53 17.16 -2.96
CA ILE A 14 -0.11 17.48 -2.82
C ILE A 14 0.34 17.25 -1.37
N LEU A 15 -0.47 17.68 -0.40
CA LEU A 15 -0.16 17.48 1.02
C LEU A 15 -0.02 16.00 1.38
N PHE A 16 -0.95 15.15 0.96
CA PHE A 16 -0.88 13.71 1.26
C PHE A 16 0.29 13.02 0.55
N PHE A 17 0.59 13.42 -0.69
CA PHE A 17 1.78 12.93 -1.38
C PHE A 17 3.06 13.29 -0.60
N VAL A 18 3.20 14.56 -0.19
CA VAL A 18 4.37 15.03 0.58
C VAL A 18 4.50 14.29 1.92
N ILE A 19 3.41 14.10 2.65
CA ILE A 19 3.43 13.36 3.92
C ILE A 19 3.90 11.92 3.71
N ASN A 20 3.32 11.21 2.74
CA ASN A 20 3.71 9.84 2.43
C ASN A 20 5.17 9.74 1.98
N PHE A 21 5.63 10.69 1.15
CA PHE A 21 7.01 10.75 0.70
C PHE A 21 8.00 10.93 1.87
N ILE A 22 7.72 11.85 2.80
CA ILE A 22 8.53 12.06 3.99
C ILE A 22 8.54 10.79 4.87
N GLN A 23 7.39 10.16 5.07
CA GLN A 23 7.29 8.92 5.83
C GLN A 23 8.11 7.78 5.19
N THR A 24 8.08 7.65 3.86
CA THR A 24 8.92 6.69 3.14
C THR A 24 10.40 6.95 3.36
N ILE A 25 10.84 8.21 3.29
CA ILE A 25 12.25 8.56 3.57
C ILE A 25 12.63 8.11 4.97
N LEU A 26 11.80 8.39 5.97
CA LEU A 26 12.08 7.99 7.36
C LEU A 26 12.18 6.47 7.50
N ILE A 27 11.25 5.72 6.91
CA ILE A 27 11.27 4.24 6.93
C ILE A 27 12.52 3.73 6.22
N TYR A 28 12.84 4.26 5.04
CA TYR A 28 13.99 3.84 4.25
C TYR A 28 15.31 4.09 4.99
N VAL A 29 15.49 5.26 5.59
CA VAL A 29 16.71 5.59 6.35
C VAL A 29 16.88 4.69 7.58
N VAL A 30 15.79 4.39 8.30
CA VAL A 30 15.83 3.52 9.48
C VAL A 30 16.03 2.05 9.09
N GLY A 31 15.46 1.62 7.97
CA GLY A 31 15.50 0.24 7.48
C GLY A 31 16.60 -0.03 6.45
N ALA A 32 17.48 0.91 6.15
CA ALA A 32 18.46 0.78 5.06
C ALA A 32 19.36 -0.45 5.20
N SER A 33 19.69 -0.84 6.42
CA SER A 33 20.51 -2.03 6.70
C SER A 33 19.73 -3.36 6.64
N LEU A 34 18.42 -3.33 6.45
CA LEU A 34 17.59 -4.54 6.35
C LEU A 34 17.57 -5.13 4.93
N PHE A 35 17.94 -4.31 3.93
CA PHE A 35 17.87 -4.66 2.52
C PHE A 35 19.22 -4.34 1.87
N GLU A 36 20.25 -5.13 2.22
CA GLU A 36 21.64 -4.93 1.79
C GLU A 36 21.84 -5.34 0.33
N TYR A 37 21.12 -6.36 -0.14
CA TYR A 37 21.29 -6.90 -1.49
C TYR A 37 20.28 -6.34 -2.50
N SER A 38 19.15 -5.79 -2.01
CA SER A 38 18.09 -5.27 -2.86
C SER A 38 18.36 -3.86 -3.40
N ASP A 39 17.81 -3.54 -4.58
CA ASP A 39 17.82 -2.20 -5.15
C ASP A 39 17.02 -1.23 -4.26
N GLY A 40 17.72 -0.24 -3.69
CA GLY A 40 17.12 0.73 -2.77
C GLY A 40 15.96 1.54 -3.39
N GLY A 41 15.96 1.75 -4.70
CA GLY A 41 14.87 2.42 -5.42
C GLY A 41 13.61 1.57 -5.47
N LEU A 42 13.73 0.26 -5.68
CA LEU A 42 12.59 -0.68 -5.64
C LEU A 42 12.00 -0.80 -4.24
N ILE A 43 12.85 -0.86 -3.21
CA ILE A 43 12.41 -0.86 -1.81
C ILE A 43 11.70 0.45 -1.46
N PHE A 44 12.28 1.59 -1.86
CA PHE A 44 11.66 2.90 -1.67
C PHE A 44 10.28 2.98 -2.36
N ALA A 45 10.18 2.48 -3.60
CA ALA A 45 8.93 2.44 -4.36
C ALA A 45 7.87 1.59 -3.66
N LEU A 46 8.23 0.41 -3.12
CA LEU A 46 7.30 -0.44 -2.37
C LEU A 46 6.67 0.32 -1.20
N PHE A 47 7.49 0.92 -0.34
CA PHE A 47 7.00 1.66 0.82
C PHE A 47 6.19 2.90 0.42
N LEU A 48 6.63 3.66 -0.59
CA LEU A 48 5.89 4.82 -1.08
C LEU A 48 4.51 4.44 -1.61
N PHE A 49 4.43 3.45 -2.51
CA PHE A 49 3.15 3.05 -3.09
C PHE A 49 2.24 2.39 -2.07
N PHE A 50 2.78 1.61 -1.14
CA PHE A 50 2.01 1.10 -0.01
C PHE A 50 1.36 2.20 0.82
N LEU A 51 2.13 3.24 1.19
CA LEU A 51 1.63 4.36 1.99
C LEU A 51 0.59 5.20 1.22
N MET A 52 0.83 5.44 -0.08
CA MET A 52 -0.11 6.13 -0.95
C MET A 52 -1.42 5.35 -1.11
N ALA A 53 -1.34 4.04 -1.40
CA ALA A 53 -2.49 3.16 -1.53
C ALA A 53 -3.28 3.06 -0.22
N SER A 54 -2.58 2.90 0.92
CA SER A 54 -3.18 2.88 2.25
C SER A 54 -3.91 4.18 2.58
N THR A 55 -3.32 5.33 2.23
CA THR A 55 -3.95 6.64 2.42
C THR A 55 -5.19 6.80 1.54
N ALA A 56 -5.12 6.35 0.28
CA ALA A 56 -6.25 6.39 -0.64
C ALA A 56 -7.42 5.52 -0.13
N LEU A 57 -7.13 4.30 0.32
CA LEU A 57 -8.13 3.41 0.95
C LEU A 57 -8.75 4.06 2.20
N ALA A 58 -7.95 4.68 3.06
CA ALA A 58 -8.45 5.34 4.26
C ALA A 58 -9.44 6.48 3.93
N PHE A 59 -9.19 7.26 2.86
CA PHE A 59 -10.16 8.27 2.42
C PHE A 59 -11.42 7.68 1.79
N ALA A 60 -11.28 6.61 1.01
CA ALA A 60 -12.43 5.91 0.45
C ALA A 60 -13.36 5.39 1.58
N LEU A 61 -12.78 4.78 2.61
CA LEU A 61 -13.53 4.32 3.79
C LEU A 61 -14.12 5.48 4.57
N ALA A 62 -13.36 6.54 4.81
CA ALA A 62 -13.85 7.71 5.53
C ALA A 62 -15.06 8.36 4.85
N ALA A 63 -15.11 8.35 3.51
CA ALA A 63 -16.23 8.88 2.73
C ALA A 63 -17.54 8.09 2.93
N CYS A 64 -17.48 6.84 3.41
CA CYS A 64 -18.66 6.03 3.70
C CYS A 64 -19.34 6.38 5.04
N PHE A 65 -18.73 7.21 5.89
CA PHE A 65 -19.21 7.49 7.23
C PHE A 65 -19.50 8.98 7.45
N SER A 66 -20.63 9.27 8.09
CA SER A 66 -21.05 10.63 8.41
C SER A 66 -20.43 11.20 9.70
N ARG A 67 -19.85 10.32 10.53
CA ARG A 67 -19.20 10.69 11.81
C ARG A 67 -17.72 10.32 11.76
N SER A 68 -16.87 11.31 12.01
CA SER A 68 -15.40 11.17 11.95
C SER A 68 -14.85 10.10 12.90
N MET A 69 -15.34 10.03 14.13
CA MET A 69 -14.87 9.04 15.11
C MET A 69 -15.26 7.60 14.72
N THR A 70 -16.46 7.40 14.17
CA THR A 70 -16.88 6.10 13.63
C THR A 70 -16.03 5.70 12.43
N ALA A 71 -15.76 6.65 11.53
CA ALA A 71 -14.89 6.45 10.38
C ALA A 71 -13.48 6.00 10.79
N ALA A 72 -12.90 6.66 11.80
CA ALA A 72 -11.56 6.36 12.29
C ALA A 72 -11.47 4.96 12.90
N ILE A 73 -12.42 4.59 13.77
CA ILE A 73 -12.43 3.26 14.42
C ILE A 73 -12.62 2.16 13.36
N LEU A 74 -13.60 2.30 12.48
CA LEU A 74 -13.89 1.27 11.47
C LEU A 74 -12.79 1.14 10.43
N SER A 75 -12.17 2.25 10.01
CA SER A 75 -11.02 2.19 9.09
C SER A 75 -9.83 1.47 9.72
N SER A 76 -9.60 1.68 11.02
CA SER A 76 -8.53 0.99 11.76
C SER A 76 -8.78 -0.53 11.85
N VAL A 77 -10.02 -0.94 12.12
CA VAL A 77 -10.42 -2.37 12.09
C VAL A 77 -10.28 -2.95 10.68
N PHE A 78 -10.72 -2.21 9.66
CA PHE A 78 -10.60 -2.63 8.28
C PHE A 78 -9.14 -2.86 7.89
N TYR A 79 -8.24 -1.96 8.31
CA TYR A 79 -6.80 -2.08 8.06
C TYR A 79 -6.20 -3.39 8.59
N ILE A 80 -6.62 -3.84 9.78
CA ILE A 80 -6.17 -5.11 10.38
C ILE A 80 -6.66 -6.32 9.56
N THR A 81 -7.85 -6.22 8.93
CA THR A 81 -8.40 -7.28 8.06
C THR A 81 -7.44 -7.64 6.93
N GLY A 82 -6.64 -6.70 6.43
CA GLY A 82 -5.64 -6.98 5.41
C GLY A 82 -4.63 -8.08 5.79
N TYR A 83 -4.23 -8.14 7.06
CA TYR A 83 -3.38 -9.23 7.52
C TYR A 83 -4.10 -10.58 7.51
N ALA A 84 -5.37 -10.62 7.93
CA ALA A 84 -6.17 -11.84 7.87
C ALA A 84 -6.40 -12.32 6.42
N LEU A 85 -6.54 -11.38 5.46
CA LEU A 85 -6.63 -11.72 4.05
C LEU A 85 -5.33 -12.36 3.54
N TYR A 86 -4.18 -11.81 3.91
CA TYR A 86 -2.86 -12.39 3.59
C TYR A 86 -2.76 -13.84 4.09
N GLU A 87 -3.11 -14.09 5.36
CA GLU A 87 -3.08 -15.44 5.94
C GLU A 87 -3.94 -16.45 5.16
N GLY A 88 -5.02 -15.98 4.52
CA GLY A 88 -5.88 -16.82 3.68
C GLY A 88 -5.33 -17.13 2.27
N VAL A 89 -4.35 -16.37 1.78
CA VAL A 89 -3.91 -16.45 0.36
C VAL A 89 -2.41 -16.62 0.15
N TRP A 90 -1.57 -16.56 1.19
CA TRP A 90 -0.11 -16.53 1.01
C TRP A 90 0.48 -17.82 0.40
N MET A 91 -0.13 -18.98 0.66
CA MET A 91 0.36 -20.29 0.22
C MET A 91 0.52 -20.39 -1.30
N ASN A 92 1.58 -21.06 -1.77
CA ASN A 92 1.85 -21.25 -3.21
C ASN A 92 0.72 -22.06 -3.92
N THR A 93 -0.02 -22.90 -3.19
CA THR A 93 -1.18 -23.64 -3.72
C THR A 93 -2.35 -22.76 -4.13
N VAL A 94 -2.43 -21.53 -3.61
CA VAL A 94 -3.46 -20.55 -3.97
C VAL A 94 -3.09 -19.89 -5.30
N SER A 95 -4.05 -19.70 -6.19
CA SER A 95 -3.80 -19.12 -7.51
C SER A 95 -3.34 -17.66 -7.43
N THR A 96 -2.46 -17.25 -8.34
CA THR A 96 -2.01 -15.85 -8.48
C THR A 96 -3.19 -14.88 -8.61
N GLY A 97 -4.24 -15.27 -9.34
CA GLY A 97 -5.46 -14.45 -9.48
C GLY A 97 -6.17 -14.17 -8.15
N ALA A 98 -6.23 -15.15 -7.24
CA ALA A 98 -6.82 -14.93 -5.91
C ALA A 98 -5.95 -14.00 -5.05
N LYS A 99 -4.62 -14.11 -5.18
CA LYS A 99 -3.67 -13.21 -4.51
C LYS A 99 -3.79 -11.79 -5.03
N LEU A 100 -3.87 -11.61 -6.34
CA LEU A 100 -4.12 -10.30 -6.98
C LEU A 100 -5.46 -9.69 -6.51
N ALA A 101 -6.51 -10.49 -6.40
CA ALA A 101 -7.79 -10.01 -5.86
C ALA A 101 -7.67 -9.58 -4.38
N ALA A 102 -6.95 -10.35 -3.57
CA ALA A 102 -6.69 -10.01 -2.17
C ALA A 102 -5.76 -8.79 -2.02
N CYS A 103 -4.88 -8.54 -3.00
CA CYS A 103 -4.03 -7.37 -3.08
C CYS A 103 -4.77 -6.06 -3.29
N LEU A 104 -6.08 -6.08 -3.56
CA LEU A 104 -6.90 -4.86 -3.56
C LEU A 104 -6.90 -4.17 -2.18
N HIS A 105 -6.52 -4.91 -1.13
CA HIS A 105 -6.23 -4.35 0.18
C HIS A 105 -4.71 -4.09 0.30
N PRO A 106 -4.26 -2.83 0.44
CA PRO A 106 -2.84 -2.46 0.40
C PRO A 106 -1.96 -3.20 1.41
N VAL A 107 -2.47 -3.46 2.62
CA VAL A 107 -1.76 -4.26 3.64
C VAL A 107 -1.51 -5.69 3.16
N THR A 108 -2.51 -6.35 2.57
CA THR A 108 -2.36 -7.70 2.01
C THR A 108 -1.30 -7.72 0.92
N CYS A 109 -1.35 -6.72 0.02
CA CYS A 109 -0.44 -6.61 -1.09
C CYS A 109 1.01 -6.39 -0.63
N PHE A 110 1.21 -5.47 0.31
CA PHE A 110 2.52 -5.21 0.91
C PHE A 110 3.07 -6.46 1.62
N THR A 111 2.26 -7.15 2.41
CA THR A 111 2.68 -8.38 3.10
C THR A 111 2.99 -9.52 2.11
N LEU A 112 2.25 -9.64 1.00
CA LEU A 112 2.61 -10.59 -0.05
C LEU A 112 3.96 -10.23 -0.71
N ALA A 113 4.27 -8.94 -0.87
CA ALA A 113 5.55 -8.48 -1.41
C ALA A 113 6.74 -8.89 -0.53
N THR A 114 6.55 -9.06 0.77
CA THR A 114 7.64 -9.43 1.68
C THR A 114 8.10 -10.88 1.49
N VAL A 115 7.28 -11.74 0.87
CA VAL A 115 7.63 -13.15 0.64
C VAL A 115 8.79 -13.28 -0.36
N PRO A 116 8.68 -12.80 -1.62
CA PRO A 116 9.81 -12.82 -2.54
C PRO A 116 10.95 -11.91 -2.09
N LEU A 117 10.65 -10.82 -1.38
CA LEU A 117 11.69 -9.95 -0.81
C LEU A 117 12.57 -10.71 0.19
N ALA A 118 11.97 -11.40 1.16
CA ALA A 118 12.70 -12.19 2.14
C ALA A 118 13.43 -13.35 1.47
N GLU A 119 12.79 -14.03 0.52
CA GLU A 119 13.40 -15.12 -0.26
C GLU A 119 14.73 -14.69 -0.91
N TYR A 120 14.75 -13.58 -1.64
CA TYR A 120 15.95 -13.13 -2.33
C TYR A 120 16.96 -12.45 -1.41
N GLU A 121 16.51 -11.75 -0.37
CA GLU A 121 17.40 -11.11 0.60
C GLU A 121 18.16 -12.15 1.44
N GLU A 122 17.48 -13.20 1.92
CA GLU A 122 18.11 -14.33 2.62
C GLU A 122 19.07 -15.12 1.71
N GLY A 123 18.79 -15.16 0.41
CA GLY A 123 19.66 -15.76 -0.60
C GLY A 123 20.88 -14.92 -0.98
N GLY A 124 21.01 -13.68 -0.49
CA GLY A 124 22.12 -12.77 -0.82
C GLY A 124 22.07 -12.19 -2.24
N VAL A 125 20.90 -12.24 -2.89
CA VAL A 125 20.69 -11.73 -4.26
C VAL A 125 19.88 -10.43 -4.24
N GLY A 126 18.87 -10.36 -3.38
CA GLY A 126 17.96 -9.22 -3.24
C GLY A 126 16.99 -9.03 -4.41
N ILE A 127 16.11 -8.05 -4.25
CA ILE A 127 15.18 -7.60 -5.29
C ILE A 127 15.90 -6.63 -6.22
N THR A 128 16.07 -7.04 -7.47
CA THR A 128 16.75 -6.29 -8.54
C THR A 128 15.88 -6.29 -9.79
N SER A 129 16.34 -5.63 -10.87
CA SER A 129 15.66 -5.70 -12.17
C SER A 129 15.47 -7.12 -12.69
N ASP A 130 16.35 -8.03 -12.31
CA ASP A 130 16.38 -9.41 -12.81
C ASP A 130 15.46 -10.33 -11.99
N THR A 131 15.27 -10.04 -10.70
CA THR A 131 14.49 -10.87 -9.77
C THR A 131 13.08 -10.33 -9.48
N ILE A 132 12.78 -9.08 -9.86
CA ILE A 132 11.50 -8.41 -9.56
C ILE A 132 10.27 -9.19 -10.04
N ASN A 133 10.38 -9.91 -11.16
CA ASN A 133 9.28 -10.66 -11.78
C ASN A 133 9.40 -12.18 -11.56
N SER A 134 10.13 -12.61 -10.52
CA SER A 134 10.26 -14.02 -10.16
C SER A 134 10.09 -14.23 -8.66
N SER A 135 9.79 -15.47 -8.29
CA SER A 135 9.86 -16.00 -6.93
C SER A 135 9.98 -17.52 -7.07
N GLU A 136 10.92 -18.10 -6.35
CA GLU A 136 11.17 -19.54 -6.28
C GLU A 136 10.21 -20.20 -5.27
N GLN A 137 9.84 -19.49 -4.21
CA GLN A 137 8.98 -20.01 -3.16
C GLN A 137 7.49 -19.75 -3.42
N ASN A 138 7.16 -18.81 -4.31
CA ASN A 138 5.79 -18.38 -4.53
C ASN A 138 5.44 -18.14 -6.02
N ASN A 139 4.15 -18.24 -6.35
CA ASN A 139 3.62 -17.92 -7.68
C ASN A 139 3.19 -16.43 -7.81
N PHE A 140 3.65 -15.60 -6.89
CA PHE A 140 3.34 -14.19 -6.78
C PHE A 140 4.64 -13.43 -6.59
N THR A 141 4.89 -12.45 -7.43
CA THR A 141 6.18 -11.78 -7.53
C THR A 141 6.17 -10.42 -6.84
N PHE A 142 7.35 -9.86 -6.60
CA PHE A 142 7.46 -8.49 -6.09
C PHE A 142 6.87 -7.46 -7.07
N GLY A 143 7.06 -7.70 -8.37
CA GLY A 143 6.50 -6.90 -9.47
C GLY A 143 4.97 -6.91 -9.47
N ASP A 144 4.34 -8.07 -9.23
CA ASP A 144 2.88 -8.17 -9.09
C ASP A 144 2.37 -7.28 -7.95
N ALA A 145 3.07 -7.30 -6.81
CA ALA A 145 2.73 -6.47 -5.66
C ALA A 145 2.85 -4.98 -5.97
N LEU A 146 3.98 -4.55 -6.57
CA LEU A 146 4.18 -3.16 -6.98
C LEU A 146 3.09 -2.70 -7.96
N GLY A 147 2.79 -3.51 -8.97
CA GLY A 147 1.75 -3.22 -9.95
C GLY A 147 0.37 -3.05 -9.29
N MET A 148 0.03 -3.93 -8.35
CA MET A 148 -1.23 -3.85 -7.61
C MET A 148 -1.31 -2.66 -6.67
N LEU A 149 -0.23 -2.31 -5.96
CA LEU A 149 -0.20 -1.10 -5.11
C LEU A 149 -0.40 0.17 -5.94
N ILE A 150 0.19 0.23 -7.14
CA ILE A 150 -0.05 1.34 -8.08
C ILE A 150 -1.53 1.36 -8.50
N ALA A 151 -2.10 0.20 -8.86
CA ALA A 151 -3.50 0.10 -9.23
C ALA A 151 -4.43 0.55 -8.09
N ASP A 152 -4.15 0.13 -6.86
CA ASP A 152 -4.89 0.50 -5.65
C ASP A 152 -4.93 2.01 -5.44
N ILE A 153 -3.81 2.72 -5.67
CA ILE A 153 -3.79 4.18 -5.61
C ILE A 153 -4.90 4.75 -6.50
N PHE A 154 -5.03 4.29 -7.74
CA PHE A 154 -6.04 4.82 -8.66
C PHE A 154 -7.45 4.33 -8.36
N ILE A 155 -7.61 3.06 -7.95
CA ILE A 155 -8.91 2.46 -7.64
C ILE A 155 -9.54 3.16 -6.43
N TRP A 156 -8.77 3.38 -5.37
CA TRP A 156 -9.27 3.95 -4.13
C TRP A 156 -9.37 5.48 -4.15
N TYR A 157 -8.57 6.15 -4.98
CA TYR A 157 -8.57 7.61 -5.10
C TYR A 157 -9.78 8.18 -5.87
N GLY A 158 -10.82 7.37 -6.11
CA GLY A 158 -12.07 7.83 -6.73
C GLY A 158 -12.60 9.13 -6.09
N PRO A 159 -12.95 10.16 -6.90
CA PRO A 159 -13.31 11.47 -6.36
C PRO A 159 -14.50 11.34 -5.40
N PRO A 160 -14.49 12.04 -4.25
CA PRO A 160 -15.65 12.10 -3.39
C PRO A 160 -16.81 12.62 -4.23
N LYS A 161 -17.89 11.83 -4.35
CA LYS A 161 -19.14 12.31 -4.94
C LYS A 161 -19.57 13.50 -4.10
N THR A 162 -19.40 14.70 -4.64
CA THR A 162 -19.98 15.91 -4.06
C THR A 162 -21.48 15.73 -4.15
N ASN A 163 -22.09 15.23 -3.08
CA ASN A 163 -23.50 15.49 -2.84
C ASN A 163 -23.60 16.98 -2.49
N ASP A 164 -23.58 17.80 -3.53
CA ASP A 164 -23.98 19.20 -3.50
C ASP A 164 -25.48 19.26 -3.22
N LYS A 165 -25.84 18.96 -1.97
CA LYS A 165 -27.13 19.26 -1.32
C LYS A 165 -26.89 19.36 0.17
N ARG A 166 -26.41 20.52 0.62
CA ARG A 166 -26.87 21.20 1.84
C ARG A 166 -26.24 22.57 1.98
#